data_AF-A0ABD0QJJ7-F1
#
_entry.id   AF-A0ABD0QJJ7-F1
#
_cell.length_a   1.000
_cell.length_b   1.000
_cell.length_c   1.000
_cell.angle_alpha   90.00
_cell.angle_beta   90.00
_cell.angle_gamma   90.00
#
_symmetry.space_group_name_H-M   'P 1'
#
loop_
_entity.id
_entity.type
_entity.pdbx_description
1 polymer ?
#
loop_
_entity_poly.entity_id
_entity_poly.type
_entity_poly.pdbx_seq_one_letter_code
_entity_poly.pdbx_strand_id
1 'polypeptide(L)'
;TKADRQDNAEVEIARCSRGQYFGELALVTNKPRAASAYAIGDVKCLVIDIQAFERLLGPCKEIMKRNIAHYEEQLVALFGSSVDLRD
;
A
#
# COMPACT_ATOMS: atom_id res chain seq x y z
N THR A 1 -8.33 -36.94 0.54
CA THR A 1 -8.97 -36.07 -0.49
C THR A 1 -9.87 -35.04 0.18
N LYS A 2 -9.31 -33.90 0.60
CA LYS A 2 -10.02 -32.64 0.91
C LYS A 2 -8.97 -31.54 0.67
N ALA A 3 -8.72 -31.21 -0.59
CA ALA A 3 -9.28 -30.02 -1.24
C ALA A 3 -8.86 -28.74 -0.51
N ASP A 4 -7.62 -28.31 -0.78
CA ASP A 4 -7.19 -26.91 -0.64
C ASP A 4 -8.19 -26.03 -1.38
N ARG A 5 -9.06 -25.35 -0.64
CA ARG A 5 -9.76 -24.17 -1.15
C ARG A 5 -8.84 -22.99 -0.92
N GLN A 6 -8.04 -22.68 -1.92
CA GLN A 6 -7.46 -21.34 -2.07
C GLN A 6 -8.65 -20.41 -2.35
N ASP A 7 -9.25 -19.82 -1.30
CA ASP A 7 -10.29 -18.81 -1.47
C ASP A 7 -9.62 -17.54 -2.03
N ASN A 8 -9.68 -17.40 -3.35
CA ASN A 8 -9.20 -16.25 -4.13
C ASN A 8 -10.15 -15.04 -3.95
N ALA A 9 -10.52 -14.76 -2.70
CA ALA A 9 -11.48 -13.74 -2.33
C ALA A 9 -10.76 -12.40 -2.12
N GLU A 10 -11.34 -11.30 -2.63
CA GLU A 10 -10.85 -9.96 -2.32
C GLU A 10 -11.06 -9.65 -0.83
N VAL A 11 -10.02 -9.15 -0.16
CA VAL A 11 -10.05 -8.76 1.25
C VAL A 11 -9.73 -7.27 1.35
N GLU A 12 -10.57 -6.51 2.07
CA GLU A 12 -10.31 -5.11 2.37
C GLU A 12 -9.25 -4.98 3.47
N ILE A 13 -8.11 -4.39 3.12
CA ILE A 13 -6.97 -4.22 4.04
C ILE A 13 -7.02 -2.91 4.83
N ALA A 14 -7.57 -1.87 4.23
CA ALA A 14 -7.59 -0.53 4.80
C ALA A 14 -8.67 0.31 4.11
N ARG A 15 -9.24 1.23 4.88
CA ARG A 15 -10.18 2.24 4.38
C ARG A 15 -9.62 3.63 4.58
N CYS A 16 -9.43 4.35 3.48
CA CYS A 16 -8.97 5.74 3.51
C CYS A 16 -10.15 6.70 3.57
N SER A 17 -9.98 7.76 4.34
CA SER A 17 -10.92 8.87 4.52
C SER A 17 -10.28 10.20 4.10
N ARG A 18 -11.08 11.27 4.10
CA ARG A 18 -10.65 12.60 3.67
C ARG A 18 -9.38 13.05 4.42
N GLY A 19 -8.35 13.43 3.66
CA GLY A 19 -7.06 13.89 4.20
C GLY A 19 -6.03 12.78 4.38
N GLN A 20 -6.41 11.51 4.24
CA GLN A 20 -5.47 10.40 4.19
C GLN A 20 -4.93 10.18 2.78
N TYR A 21 -3.87 9.39 2.68
CA TYR A 21 -3.19 9.02 1.44
C TYR A 21 -2.99 7.49 1.39
N PHE A 22 -2.71 6.98 0.20
CA PHE A 22 -2.40 5.58 -0.06
C PHE A 22 -1.41 5.46 -1.24
N GLY A 23 -0.72 4.33 -1.36
CA GLY A 23 0.24 4.06 -2.43
C GLY A 23 1.67 4.50 -2.11
N GLU A 24 1.93 4.94 -0.88
CA GLU A 24 3.24 5.32 -0.35
C GLU A 24 4.25 4.16 -0.35
N LEU A 25 3.76 2.92 -0.23
CA LEU A 25 4.63 1.75 -0.23
C LEU A 25 5.37 1.61 -1.57
N ALA A 26 4.68 1.87 -2.70
CA ALA A 26 5.30 1.83 -4.01
C ALA A 26 6.38 2.92 -4.17
N LEU A 27 6.15 4.11 -3.60
CA LEU A 27 7.09 5.23 -3.60
C LEU A 27 8.36 4.89 -2.77
N VAL A 28 8.20 4.23 -1.63
CA VAL A 28 9.30 3.95 -0.70
C VAL A 28 10.11 2.70 -1.07
N THR A 29 9.43 1.62 -1.48
CA THR A 29 10.06 0.33 -1.77
C THR A 29 10.51 0.18 -3.22
N ASN A 30 10.03 1.05 -4.13
CA ASN A 30 10.24 0.95 -5.57
C ASN A 30 9.78 -0.40 -6.16
N LYS A 31 8.71 -0.97 -5.58
CA LYS A 31 8.08 -2.23 -6.02
C LYS A 31 6.68 -1.98 -6.61
N PRO A 32 6.14 -2.96 -7.36
CA PRO A 32 4.75 -2.91 -7.82
C PRO A 32 3.76 -2.69 -6.67
N ARG A 33 2.56 -2.20 -6.99
CA ARG A 33 1.51 -1.97 -5.98
C ARG A 33 1.12 -3.29 -5.32
N ALA A 34 1.18 -3.32 -3.98
CA ALA A 34 0.83 -4.50 -3.19
C ALA A 34 -0.68 -4.77 -3.12
N ALA A 35 -1.52 -3.76 -3.37
CA ALA A 35 -2.96 -3.88 -3.31
C ALA A 35 -3.67 -2.95 -4.32
N SER A 36 -4.89 -3.34 -4.68
CA SER A 36 -5.83 -2.50 -5.43
C SER A 36 -6.50 -1.47 -4.52
N ALA A 37 -6.91 -0.35 -5.09
CA ALA A 37 -7.69 0.66 -4.41
C ALA A 37 -8.94 0.98 -5.24
N TYR A 38 -10.10 0.96 -4.60
CA TYR A 38 -11.39 1.23 -5.22
C TYR A 38 -12.06 2.43 -4.54
N ALA A 39 -12.71 3.29 -5.34
CA ALA A 39 -13.48 4.40 -4.80
C ALA A 39 -14.78 3.89 -4.17
N ILE A 40 -15.07 4.33 -2.95
CA ILE A 40 -16.36 4.10 -2.29
C ILE A 40 -17.20 5.38 -2.45
N GLY A 41 -18.03 5.41 -3.49
CA GLY A 41 -18.80 6.59 -3.88
C GLY A 41 -17.96 7.64 -4.63
N ASP A 42 -18.41 8.89 -4.60
CA ASP A 42 -17.72 10.00 -5.28
C ASP A 42 -16.49 10.45 -4.49
N VAL A 43 -15.31 10.23 -5.08
CA VAL A 43 -14.02 10.54 -4.46
C VAL A 43 -13.22 11.52 -5.32
N LYS A 44 -12.53 12.45 -4.65
CA LYS A 44 -11.54 13.33 -5.28
C LYS A 44 -10.18 13.14 -4.61
N CYS A 45 -9.19 12.70 -5.39
CA CYS A 45 -7.82 12.50 -4.94
C CYS A 45 -6.88 13.53 -5.57
N LEU A 46 -5.85 13.93 -4.82
CA LEU A 46 -4.68 14.57 -5.39
C LEU A 46 -3.69 13.47 -5.78
N VAL A 47 -3.15 13.56 -6.99
CA VAL A 47 -2.20 12.59 -7.52
C VAL A 47 -0.86 13.29 -7.70
N ILE A 48 0.20 12.67 -7.18
CA ILE A 48 1.58 13.12 -7.37
C ILE A 48 2.38 12.00 -8.01
N ASP A 49 3.16 12.34 -9.03
CA ASP A 49 4.11 11.42 -9.64
C ASP A 49 5.35 11.23 -8.75
N ILE A 50 5.96 10.04 -8.79
CA ILE A 50 7.13 9.70 -7.98
C ILE A 50 8.29 10.64 -8.28
N GLN A 51 8.55 10.96 -9.56
CA GLN A 51 9.65 11.84 -9.92
C GLN A 51 9.36 13.28 -9.48
N ALA A 52 8.10 13.72 -9.56
CA ALA A 52 7.71 15.02 -9.04
C ALA A 52 7.87 15.08 -7.51
N PHE A 53 7.50 14.03 -6.79
CA PHE A 53 7.67 13.93 -5.35
C PHE A 53 9.16 14.01 -4.96
N GLU A 54 10.03 13.21 -5.59
CA GLU A 54 11.46 13.21 -5.27
C GLU A 54 12.13 14.55 -5.57
N ARG A 55 11.78 15.23 -6.69
CA ARG A 55 12.29 16.56 -7.02
C ARG A 55 11.83 17.66 -6.05
N LEU A 56 10.56 17.63 -5.64
CA LEU A 56 9.96 18.70 -4.83
C LEU A 56 10.25 18.53 -3.35
N LEU A 57 10.27 17.29 -2.86
CA LEU A 57 10.21 16.99 -1.44
C LEU A 57 11.44 16.22 -0.93
N GLY A 58 12.36 15.80 -1.82
CA GLY A 58 13.66 15.19 -1.48
C GLY A 58 13.59 14.24 -0.27
N PRO A 59 14.06 14.66 0.92
CA PRO A 59 14.08 13.83 2.14
C PRO A 59 12.70 13.44 2.71
N CYS A 60 11.57 13.89 2.15
CA CYS A 60 10.25 13.40 2.59
C CYS A 60 10.07 11.89 2.43
N LYS A 61 10.82 11.24 1.54
CA LYS A 61 10.88 9.78 1.45
C LYS A 61 11.30 9.14 2.78
N GLU A 62 12.23 9.75 3.50
CA GLU A 62 12.69 9.30 4.82
C GLU A 62 11.65 9.55 5.92
N ILE A 63 10.83 10.60 5.78
CA ILE A 63 9.71 10.86 6.69
C ILE A 63 8.62 9.80 6.49
N MET A 64 8.30 9.47 5.23
CA MET A 64 7.30 8.44 4.92
C MET A 64 7.75 7.04 5.39
N LYS A 65 9.04 6.71 5.25
CA LYS A 65 9.63 5.46 5.77
C LYS A 65 9.36 5.23 7.26
N ARG A 66 9.37 6.28 8.10
CA ARG A 66 9.13 6.14 9.55
C ARG A 66 7.71 5.65 9.87
N ASN A 67 6.74 5.97 9.03
CA ASN A 67 5.34 5.58 9.23
C ASN A 67 5.00 4.22 8.58
N ILE A 68 5.78 3.78 7.59
CA ILE A 68 5.53 2.53 6.83
C ILE A 68 5.72 1.27 7.67
N ALA A 69 6.62 1.28 8.67
CA ALA A 69 6.86 0.11 9.51
C ALA A 69 5.56 -0.42 10.16
N HIS A 70 4.65 0.48 10.55
CA HIS A 70 3.37 0.10 11.13
C HIS A 70 2.40 -0.51 10.11
N TYR A 71 2.55 -0.17 8.83
CA TYR A 71 1.72 -0.71 7.75
C TYR A 71 2.19 -2.09 7.29
N GLU A 72 3.51 -2.31 7.21
CA GLU A 72 4.08 -3.64 6.91
C GLU A 72 3.72 -4.67 7.99
N GLU A 73 3.79 -4.28 9.27
CA GLU A 73 3.34 -5.15 10.37
C GLU A 73 1.87 -5.55 10.23
N GLN A 74 1.00 -4.61 9.84
CA GLN A 74 -0.42 -4.89 9.60
C GLN A 74 -0.63 -5.79 8.39
N LEU A 75 0.11 -5.60 7.29
CA LEU A 75 0.05 -6.47 6.12
C LEU A 75 0.51 -7.90 6.44
N VAL A 76 1.62 -8.04 7.18
CA VAL A 76 2.12 -9.36 7.61
C VAL A 76 1.11 -10.03 8.54
N ALA A 77 0.49 -9.28 9.45
CA ALA A 77 -0.55 -9.81 10.33
C ALA A 77 -1.83 -10.23 9.57
N LEU A 78 -2.23 -9.50 8.53
CA LEU A 78 -3.42 -9.82 7.73
C LEU A 78 -3.20 -10.96 6.72
N PHE A 79 -2.03 -11.02 6.07
CA PHE A 79 -1.76 -11.97 4.98
C PHE A 79 -0.90 -13.17 5.38
N GLY A 80 -0.47 -13.25 6.65
CA GLY A 80 0.12 -14.44 7.27
C GLY A 80 1.44 -14.94 6.69
N SER A 81 1.97 -14.31 5.65
CA SER A 81 3.24 -14.69 5.03
C SER A 81 3.80 -13.53 4.21
N SER A 82 5.12 -13.36 4.31
CA SER A 82 5.92 -12.48 3.45
C SER A 82 5.97 -13.07 2.03
N VAL A 83 4.83 -13.20 1.36
CA VAL A 83 4.79 -13.56 -0.05
C VAL A 83 4.96 -12.26 -0.84
N ASP A 84 6.11 -12.18 -1.50
CA ASP A 84 6.47 -11.28 -2.60
C ASP A 84 6.72 -9.79 -2.31
N LEU A 85 7.48 -9.52 -1.24
CA LEU A 85 8.32 -8.32 -1.16
C LEU A 85 9.81 -8.66 -1.37
N ARG A 86 10.16 -9.81 -1.99
CA ARG A 86 11.57 -10.22 -2.14
C ARG A 86 12.08 -10.39 -3.56
N ASP A 87 11.25 -10.19 -4.58
CA ASP A 87 11.69 -10.15 -5.97
C ASP A 87 11.49 -8.76 -6.58
#